data_AF-A0A085F9Q6-F1
#
_entry.id   AF-A0A085F9Q6-F1
#
_cell.length_a   1.000
_cell.length_b   1.000
_cell.length_c   1.000
_cell.angle_alpha   90.00
_cell.angle_beta   90.00
_cell.angle_gamma   90.00
#
_symmetry.space_group_name_H-M   'P 1'
#
loop_
_entity.id
_entity.type
_entity.pdbx_description
1 polymer ?
#
loop_
_entity_poly.entity_id
_entity_poly.type
_entity_poly.pdbx_seq_one_letter_code
_entity_poly.pdbx_strand_id
1 'polypeptide(L)'
;MTIATETQNLIEAALDGDPALTTLAVTGASPTTLNVHIIPGIPASTIGGSTYHRKPPFRRETIIELVVRMQRLRWQRATPLIPLAMPPIEVDLQALHRTHKRATVGFECLPGWTDLLDATFTWLDEIAPDRNWAPDQIKEKYGTLRFYWHGDLPELGDAVISAAEHLSGHVCEACGAPGSQQSQNGWWSTQCPDHKRRRSS
;
A
#
# COMPACT_ATOMS: atom_id res chain seq x y z
N MET A 1 -5.18 -15.24 -11.97
CA MET A 1 -5.49 -13.83 -11.61
C MET A 1 -4.60 -12.93 -12.46
N THR A 2 -5.12 -11.85 -13.05
CA THR A 2 -4.33 -10.88 -13.85
C THR A 2 -3.95 -9.66 -13.03
N ILE A 3 -2.99 -8.84 -13.50
CA ILE A 3 -2.63 -7.58 -12.83
C ILE A 3 -3.83 -6.66 -12.69
N ALA A 4 -4.67 -6.56 -13.72
CA ALA A 4 -5.89 -5.75 -13.65
C ALA A 4 -6.87 -6.30 -12.61
N THR A 5 -7.09 -7.62 -12.56
CA THR A 5 -8.02 -8.22 -11.57
C THR A 5 -7.52 -8.02 -10.14
N GLU A 6 -6.23 -8.24 -9.89
CA GLU A 6 -5.65 -8.05 -8.54
C GLU A 6 -5.69 -6.58 -8.11
N THR A 7 -5.38 -5.68 -9.04
CA THR A 7 -5.42 -4.22 -8.81
C THR A 7 -6.85 -3.76 -8.52
N GLN A 8 -7.83 -4.23 -9.29
CA GLN A 8 -9.24 -3.92 -9.08
C GLN A 8 -9.71 -4.39 -7.69
N ASN A 9 -9.44 -5.65 -7.33
CA ASN A 9 -9.81 -6.19 -6.02
C ASN A 9 -9.22 -5.38 -4.86
N LEU A 10 -7.98 -4.92 -5.00
CA LEU A 10 -7.33 -4.10 -3.98
C LEU A 10 -8.00 -2.72 -3.84
N ILE A 11 -8.29 -2.05 -4.96
CA ILE A 11 -8.95 -0.74 -4.95
C ILE A 11 -10.37 -0.85 -4.38
N GLU A 12 -11.13 -1.86 -4.80
CA GLU A 12 -12.46 -2.13 -4.27
C GLU A 12 -12.43 -2.39 -2.76
N ALA A 13 -11.47 -3.16 -2.28
CA ALA A 13 -11.32 -3.39 -0.84
C ALA A 13 -10.93 -2.10 -0.09
N ALA A 14 -9.99 -1.32 -0.63
CA ALA A 14 -9.51 -0.09 0.00
C ALA A 14 -10.56 1.03 0.00
N LEU A 15 -11.42 1.09 -1.00
CA LEU A 15 -12.47 2.09 -1.14
C LEU A 15 -13.86 1.51 -0.85
N ASP A 16 -13.96 0.34 -0.19
CA ASP A 16 -15.25 -0.30 0.09
C ASP A 16 -16.20 0.67 0.82
N GLY A 17 -17.40 0.86 0.29
CA GLY A 17 -18.36 1.87 0.76
C GLY A 17 -18.26 3.25 0.08
N ASP A 18 -17.27 3.49 -0.78
CA ASP A 18 -17.19 4.71 -1.58
C ASP A 18 -18.11 4.63 -2.83
N PRO A 19 -19.08 5.54 -3.01
CA PRO A 19 -19.97 5.52 -4.16
C PRO A 19 -19.25 5.71 -5.51
N ALA A 20 -18.02 6.27 -5.51
CA ALA A 20 -17.24 6.42 -6.73
C ALA A 20 -16.76 5.10 -7.34
N LEU A 21 -16.82 3.98 -6.60
CA LEU A 21 -16.46 2.66 -7.12
C LEU A 21 -17.27 2.26 -8.36
N THR A 22 -18.49 2.78 -8.55
CA THR A 22 -19.27 2.55 -9.77
C THR A 22 -18.63 3.12 -11.04
N THR A 23 -17.63 4.00 -10.89
CA THR A 23 -16.86 4.62 -11.98
C THR A 23 -15.48 3.99 -12.16
N LEU A 24 -15.12 2.98 -11.35
CA LEU A 24 -13.83 2.32 -11.41
C LEU A 24 -13.71 1.52 -12.71
N ALA A 25 -12.63 1.77 -13.45
CA ALA A 25 -12.21 0.97 -14.59
C ALA A 25 -10.73 0.63 -14.47
N VAL A 26 -10.40 -0.67 -14.53
CA VAL A 26 -9.03 -1.17 -14.48
C VAL A 26 -8.74 -1.97 -15.74
N THR A 27 -7.67 -1.63 -16.45
CA THR A 27 -7.29 -2.26 -17.71
C THR A 27 -5.78 -2.54 -17.77
N GLY A 28 -5.35 -3.36 -18.73
CA GLY A 28 -3.95 -3.73 -18.92
C GLY A 28 -3.64 -5.18 -18.55
N ALA A 29 -2.54 -5.69 -19.07
CA ALA A 29 -2.10 -7.08 -18.88
C ALA A 29 -0.67 -7.19 -18.30
N SER A 30 0.04 -6.07 -18.17
CA SER A 30 1.42 -5.98 -17.69
C SER A 30 1.60 -4.73 -16.83
N PRO A 31 2.70 -4.64 -16.05
CA PRO A 31 3.06 -3.41 -15.33
C PRO A 31 3.03 -2.15 -16.21
N THR A 32 3.55 -2.25 -17.44
CA THR A 32 3.64 -1.13 -18.38
C THR A 32 2.32 -0.74 -19.02
N THR A 33 1.33 -1.65 -19.04
CA THR A 33 0.01 -1.40 -19.65
C THR A 33 -1.10 -1.21 -18.62
N LEU A 34 -0.80 -1.36 -17.31
CA LEU A 34 -1.75 -1.16 -16.23
C LEU A 34 -2.23 0.29 -16.22
N ASN A 35 -3.54 0.47 -16.37
CA ASN A 35 -4.23 1.74 -16.32
C ASN A 35 -5.46 1.63 -15.41
N VAL A 36 -5.68 2.67 -14.60
CA VAL A 36 -6.80 2.75 -13.67
C VAL A 36 -7.46 4.11 -13.80
N HIS A 37 -8.77 4.11 -13.87
CA HIS A 37 -9.60 5.30 -13.85
C HIS A 37 -10.68 5.19 -12.78
N ILE A 38 -10.89 6.27 -12.03
CA ILE A 38 -12.01 6.47 -11.12
C ILE A 38 -12.31 7.98 -11.11
N ILE A 39 -13.57 8.37 -10.86
CA ILE A 39 -13.90 9.78 -10.72
C ILE A 39 -13.08 10.40 -9.56
N PRO A 40 -12.32 11.50 -9.80
CA PRO A 40 -11.49 12.11 -8.77
C PRO A 40 -12.30 12.66 -7.60
N GLY A 41 -11.62 12.89 -6.47
CA GLY A 41 -12.23 13.58 -5.34
C GLY A 41 -11.89 12.98 -3.99
N ILE A 42 -12.54 13.50 -2.95
CA ILE A 42 -12.33 13.02 -1.58
C ILE A 42 -13.17 11.75 -1.38
N PRO A 43 -12.59 10.65 -0.86
CA PRO A 43 -13.34 9.45 -0.58
C PRO A 43 -14.43 9.65 0.48
N ALA A 44 -15.34 8.69 0.60
CA ALA A 44 -16.31 8.67 1.69
C ALA A 44 -15.61 8.63 3.07
N SER A 45 -16.28 9.10 4.13
CA SER A 45 -15.72 9.12 5.49
C SER A 45 -15.60 7.74 6.11
N THR A 46 -16.33 6.74 5.59
CA THR A 46 -16.22 5.34 5.98
C THR A 46 -15.87 4.55 4.74
N ILE A 47 -14.63 4.06 4.69
CA ILE A 47 -14.09 3.30 3.55
C ILE A 47 -13.19 2.16 4.01
N GLY A 48 -13.24 1.01 3.34
CA GLY A 48 -12.29 -0.08 3.56
C GLY A 48 -12.19 -0.55 5.02
N GLY A 49 -13.29 -0.48 5.78
CA GLY A 49 -13.31 -0.82 7.21
C GLY A 49 -12.78 0.28 8.15
N SER A 50 -12.30 1.41 7.63
CA SER A 50 -11.87 2.59 8.39
C SER A 50 -12.98 3.63 8.47
N THR A 51 -13.11 4.32 9.62
CA THR A 51 -14.00 5.47 9.80
C THR A 51 -13.21 6.70 10.20
N TYR A 52 -13.27 7.75 9.37
CA TYR A 52 -12.59 9.02 9.55
C TYR A 52 -13.55 10.06 10.15
N HIS A 53 -13.20 10.65 11.30
CA HIS A 53 -14.05 11.63 12.00
C HIS A 53 -14.43 12.88 11.18
N ARG A 54 -13.61 13.24 10.18
CA ARG A 54 -13.90 14.34 9.24
C ARG A 54 -14.04 13.81 7.82
N LYS A 55 -12.90 13.68 7.13
CA LYS A 55 -12.74 13.08 5.81
C LYS A 55 -11.38 12.40 5.76
N PRO A 56 -11.17 11.42 4.88
CA PRO A 56 -9.84 10.87 4.65
C PRO A 56 -8.86 11.99 4.27
N PRO A 57 -7.62 11.96 4.77
CA PRO A 57 -6.59 12.97 4.50
C PRO A 57 -5.93 12.80 3.11
N PHE A 58 -6.52 12.01 2.23
CA PHE A 58 -6.05 11.73 0.89
C PHE A 58 -7.22 11.75 -0.09
N ARG A 59 -6.89 11.86 -1.38
CA ARG A 59 -7.87 11.85 -2.47
C ARG A 59 -7.91 10.47 -3.11
N ARG A 60 -8.97 10.15 -3.85
CA ARG A 60 -9.09 8.87 -4.58
C ARG A 60 -7.91 8.69 -5.55
N GLU A 61 -7.56 9.74 -6.26
CA GLU A 61 -6.39 9.78 -7.15
C GLU A 61 -5.08 9.48 -6.41
N THR A 62 -4.96 9.83 -5.11
CA THR A 62 -3.79 9.46 -4.29
C THR A 62 -3.73 7.94 -4.07
N ILE A 63 -4.86 7.33 -3.73
CA ILE A 63 -4.97 5.87 -3.55
C ILE A 63 -4.67 5.15 -4.87
N ILE A 64 -5.26 5.61 -5.97
CA ILE A 64 -5.07 5.00 -7.29
C ILE A 64 -3.61 5.04 -7.72
N GLU A 65 -2.96 6.21 -7.64
CA GLU A 65 -1.57 6.37 -8.04
C GLU A 65 -0.64 5.47 -7.21
N LEU A 66 -0.84 5.42 -5.88
CA LEU A 66 -0.03 4.57 -5.00
C LEU A 66 -0.24 3.08 -5.29
N VAL A 67 -1.49 2.65 -5.49
CA VAL A 67 -1.80 1.27 -5.87
C VAL A 67 -1.17 0.90 -7.20
N VAL A 68 -1.26 1.77 -8.22
CA VAL A 68 -0.67 1.51 -9.54
C VAL A 68 0.84 1.38 -9.45
N ARG A 69 1.53 2.28 -8.73
CA ARG A 69 2.98 2.21 -8.49
C ARG A 69 3.37 0.91 -7.80
N MET A 70 2.68 0.55 -6.71
CA MET A 70 2.92 -0.69 -5.98
C MET A 70 2.70 -1.93 -6.86
N GLN A 71 1.59 -2.00 -7.59
CA GLN A 71 1.27 -3.15 -8.46
C GLN A 71 2.28 -3.29 -9.59
N ARG A 72 2.81 -2.19 -10.13
CA ARG A 72 3.89 -2.24 -11.13
C ARG A 72 5.15 -2.88 -10.56
N LEU A 73 5.63 -2.44 -9.40
CA LEU A 73 6.80 -3.01 -8.72
C LEU A 73 6.60 -4.49 -8.41
N ARG A 74 5.47 -4.82 -7.77
CA ARG A 74 5.10 -6.17 -7.37
C ARG A 74 5.08 -7.16 -8.53
N TRP A 75 4.42 -6.78 -9.63
CA TRP A 75 4.27 -7.66 -10.79
C TRP A 75 5.55 -7.73 -11.61
N GLN A 76 6.35 -6.67 -11.66
CA GLN A 76 7.62 -6.66 -12.38
C GLN A 76 8.68 -7.56 -11.71
N ARG A 77 8.69 -7.64 -10.37
CA ARG A 77 9.60 -8.56 -9.66
C ARG A 77 9.34 -10.01 -10.04
N ALA A 78 8.07 -10.40 -10.18
CA ALA A 78 7.69 -11.78 -10.35
C ALA A 78 7.70 -12.22 -11.82
N THR A 79 8.75 -12.87 -12.33
CA THR A 79 8.79 -13.43 -13.70
C THR A 79 8.35 -14.91 -13.71
N PRO A 80 7.42 -15.36 -14.58
CA PRO A 80 6.69 -14.63 -15.61
C PRO A 80 5.34 -14.07 -15.13
N LEU A 81 5.33 -12.88 -14.54
CA LEU A 81 4.16 -12.15 -14.00
C LEU A 81 3.28 -12.98 -13.05
N ILE A 82 3.90 -13.68 -12.09
CA ILE A 82 3.20 -14.48 -11.06
C ILE A 82 3.62 -14.00 -9.67
N PRO A 83 3.06 -12.90 -9.13
CA PRO A 83 3.52 -12.27 -7.87
C PRO A 83 3.65 -13.23 -6.68
N LEU A 84 2.73 -14.19 -6.57
CA LEU A 84 2.74 -15.17 -5.48
C LEU A 84 3.88 -16.19 -5.58
N ALA A 85 4.51 -16.35 -6.75
CA ALA A 85 5.67 -17.21 -6.91
C ALA A 85 6.94 -16.59 -6.30
N MET A 86 7.00 -15.26 -6.21
CA MET A 86 8.16 -14.52 -5.67
C MET A 86 7.69 -13.38 -4.75
N PRO A 87 7.12 -13.73 -3.58
CA PRO A 87 6.76 -12.72 -2.58
C PRO A 87 8.02 -12.04 -2.05
N PRO A 88 7.95 -10.75 -1.66
CA PRO A 88 9.10 -10.09 -1.07
C PRO A 88 9.49 -10.78 0.24
N ILE A 89 10.80 -10.89 0.47
CA ILE A 89 11.40 -11.43 1.68
C ILE A 89 12.15 -10.34 2.45
N GLU A 90 12.65 -10.66 3.64
CA GLU A 90 13.37 -9.71 4.50
C GLU A 90 14.52 -9.00 3.77
N VAL A 91 15.25 -9.72 2.91
CA VAL A 91 16.34 -9.14 2.11
C VAL A 91 15.84 -8.03 1.17
N ASP A 92 14.65 -8.18 0.60
CA ASP A 92 14.05 -7.16 -0.27
C ASP A 92 13.64 -5.92 0.53
N LEU A 93 13.05 -6.12 1.72
CA LEU A 93 12.68 -5.03 2.63
C LEU A 93 13.91 -4.23 3.06
N GLN A 94 14.97 -4.92 3.49
CA GLN A 94 16.22 -4.29 3.90
C GLN A 94 16.97 -3.64 2.72
N ALA A 95 16.74 -4.08 1.48
CA ALA A 95 17.32 -3.45 0.30
C ALA A 95 16.82 -2.01 0.08
N LEU A 96 15.63 -1.64 0.62
CA LEU A 96 15.10 -0.28 0.52
C LEU A 96 16.03 0.77 1.13
N HIS A 97 16.83 0.42 2.15
CA HIS A 97 17.86 1.30 2.71
C HIS A 97 18.93 1.73 1.69
N ARG A 98 19.18 0.91 0.67
CA ARG A 98 20.14 1.18 -0.41
C ARG A 98 19.48 1.88 -1.58
N THR A 99 18.20 1.60 -1.84
CA THR A 99 17.42 2.19 -2.93
C THR A 99 17.00 3.63 -2.62
N HIS A 100 16.59 3.89 -1.37
CA HIS A 100 15.98 5.15 -0.96
C HIS A 100 16.85 5.89 0.04
N LYS A 101 17.37 7.05 -0.34
CA LYS A 101 18.22 7.89 0.53
C LYS A 101 17.54 8.23 1.85
N ARG A 102 16.21 8.37 1.84
CA ARG A 102 15.39 8.74 3.01
C ARG A 102 14.99 7.54 3.86
N ALA A 103 15.20 6.30 3.43
CA ALA A 103 14.94 5.12 4.24
C ALA A 103 16.06 4.94 5.30
N THR A 104 16.08 5.80 6.33
CA THR A 104 17.17 5.86 7.31
C THR A 104 16.87 5.16 8.64
N VAL A 105 15.64 4.70 8.86
CA VAL A 105 15.19 4.01 10.08
C VAL A 105 14.82 2.57 9.78
N GLY A 106 15.02 1.67 10.75
CA GLY A 106 14.69 0.26 10.58
C GLY A 106 13.20 0.02 10.30
N PHE A 107 12.92 -1.06 9.58
CA PHE A 107 11.57 -1.52 9.29
C PHE A 107 11.09 -2.51 10.36
N GLU A 108 10.20 -2.08 11.23
CA GLU A 108 9.55 -2.93 12.25
C GLU A 108 8.24 -3.52 11.69
N CYS A 109 8.29 -4.11 10.50
CA CYS A 109 7.16 -4.73 9.81
C CYS A 109 7.61 -5.92 8.96
N LEU A 110 6.65 -6.72 8.50
CA LEU A 110 6.93 -7.89 7.67
C LEU A 110 7.14 -7.51 6.18
N PRO A 111 7.86 -8.33 5.40
CA PRO A 111 8.32 -7.98 4.06
C PRO A 111 7.21 -7.91 3.00
N GLY A 112 5.99 -8.34 3.30
CA GLY A 112 4.86 -8.19 2.38
C GLY A 112 4.54 -6.75 2.02
N TRP A 113 4.96 -5.77 2.83
CA TRP A 113 4.78 -4.34 2.54
C TRP A 113 5.95 -3.70 1.77
N THR A 114 6.96 -4.47 1.33
CA THR A 114 8.11 -3.92 0.59
C THR A 114 7.70 -3.11 -0.64
N ASP A 115 6.80 -3.63 -1.49
CA ASP A 115 6.37 -2.91 -2.70
C ASP A 115 5.60 -1.61 -2.38
N LEU A 116 4.84 -1.61 -1.28
CA LEU A 116 4.08 -0.45 -0.83
C LEU A 116 5.02 0.64 -0.29
N LEU A 117 6.02 0.25 0.51
CA LEU A 117 7.05 1.14 1.02
C LEU A 117 7.92 1.69 -0.11
N ASP A 118 8.33 0.86 -1.06
CA ASP A 118 9.11 1.26 -2.23
C ASP A 118 8.35 2.31 -3.08
N ALA A 119 7.07 2.04 -3.37
CA ALA A 119 6.21 2.99 -4.07
C ALA A 119 6.02 4.30 -3.27
N THR A 120 5.91 4.20 -1.94
CA THR A 120 5.75 5.36 -1.04
C THR A 120 7.01 6.22 -1.04
N PHE A 121 8.20 5.65 -0.80
CA PHE A 121 9.46 6.39 -0.81
C PHE A 121 9.75 7.01 -2.16
N THR A 122 9.58 6.25 -3.26
CA THR A 122 9.75 6.77 -4.62
C THR A 122 8.89 8.01 -4.84
N TRP A 123 7.63 7.97 -4.44
CA TRP A 123 6.73 9.11 -4.64
C TRP A 123 7.08 10.30 -3.74
N LEU A 124 7.47 10.05 -2.48
CA LEU A 124 7.93 11.11 -1.57
C LEU A 124 9.20 11.79 -2.09
N ASP A 125 10.15 11.03 -2.63
CA ASP A 125 11.38 11.57 -3.24
C ASP A 125 11.09 12.39 -4.51
N GLU A 126 10.07 12.02 -5.30
CA GLU A 126 9.63 12.79 -6.48
C GLU A 126 9.02 14.15 -6.11
N ILE A 127 8.17 14.21 -5.07
CA ILE A 127 7.45 15.43 -4.71
C ILE A 127 8.26 16.38 -3.80
N ALA A 128 9.30 15.85 -3.16
CA ALA A 128 10.12 16.58 -2.19
C ALA A 128 11.62 16.23 -2.31
N PRO A 129 12.23 16.32 -3.51
CA PRO A 129 13.60 15.83 -3.75
C PRO A 129 14.64 16.56 -2.89
N ASP A 130 14.49 17.88 -2.73
CA ASP A 130 15.45 18.74 -2.04
C ASP A 130 14.97 19.23 -0.67
N ARG A 131 13.82 18.75 -0.18
CA ARG A 131 13.27 19.20 1.11
C ARG A 131 13.87 18.46 2.27
N ASN A 132 13.87 19.09 3.44
CA ASN A 132 14.42 18.47 4.65
C ASN A 132 13.32 17.75 5.44
N TRP A 133 13.07 16.50 5.10
CA TRP A 133 12.20 15.59 5.85
C TRP A 133 12.90 14.26 6.12
N ALA A 134 12.48 13.54 7.16
CA ALA A 134 13.02 12.23 7.48
C ALA A 134 11.98 11.35 8.20
N PRO A 135 12.03 10.01 8.03
CA PRO A 135 11.26 9.10 8.85
C PRO A 135 11.82 9.05 10.27
N ASP A 136 10.94 8.98 11.26
CA ASP A 136 11.26 8.71 12.66
C ASP A 136 11.13 7.23 13.00
N GLN A 137 10.08 6.60 12.47
CA GLN A 137 9.79 5.19 12.72
C GLN A 137 8.84 4.64 11.67
N ILE A 138 9.13 3.42 11.21
CA ILE A 138 8.25 2.66 10.31
C ILE A 138 7.97 1.31 10.96
N LYS A 139 6.71 1.06 11.31
CA LYS A 139 6.32 -0.15 12.05
C LYS A 139 4.93 -0.67 11.71
N GLU A 140 4.69 -1.93 12.05
CA GLU A 140 3.35 -2.47 12.18
C GLU A 140 2.69 -1.94 13.48
N LYS A 141 1.42 -1.56 13.37
CA LYS A 141 0.54 -1.30 14.50
C LYS A 141 -0.91 -1.67 14.14
N TYR A 142 -1.50 -2.54 14.95
CA TYR A 142 -2.86 -3.06 14.77
C TYR A 142 -3.10 -3.69 13.39
N GLY A 143 -2.14 -4.41 12.84
CA GLY A 143 -2.19 -5.02 11.51
C GLY A 143 -2.08 -4.04 10.35
N THR A 144 -1.62 -2.81 10.60
CA THR A 144 -1.45 -1.77 9.58
C THR A 144 -0.11 -1.07 9.75
N LEU A 145 0.40 -0.47 8.68
CA LEU A 145 1.61 0.34 8.67
C LEU A 145 1.40 1.62 9.48
N ARG A 146 2.43 2.03 10.22
CA ARG A 146 2.59 3.38 10.75
C ARG A 146 3.90 3.96 10.26
N PHE A 147 3.84 5.13 9.66
CA PHE A 147 4.99 5.86 9.13
C PHE A 147 5.04 7.22 9.83
N TYR A 148 5.81 7.29 10.91
CA TYR A 148 6.08 8.55 11.60
C TYR A 148 7.23 9.26 10.91
N TRP A 149 7.08 10.57 10.72
CA TRP A 149 8.04 11.40 10.02
C TRP A 149 8.02 12.82 10.58
N HIS A 150 9.09 13.58 10.31
CA HIS A 150 9.19 14.99 10.64
C HIS A 150 9.85 15.78 9.51
N GLY A 151 9.72 17.11 9.56
CA GLY A 151 10.36 18.04 8.65
C GLY A 151 9.39 18.66 7.65
N ASP A 152 9.87 18.93 6.44
CA ASP A 152 9.14 19.66 5.40
C ASP A 152 8.74 18.73 4.25
N LEU A 153 7.56 18.11 4.37
CA LEU A 153 6.84 17.54 3.22
C LEU A 153 5.73 18.50 2.78
N PRO A 154 5.45 18.60 1.47
CA PRO A 154 4.23 19.25 1.01
C PRO A 154 2.98 18.48 1.48
N GLU A 155 1.80 19.10 1.43
CA GLU A 155 0.51 18.47 1.81
C GLU A 155 0.29 17.10 1.13
N LEU A 156 0.75 16.96 -0.12
CA LEU A 156 0.69 15.68 -0.84
C LEU A 156 1.51 14.58 -0.15
N GLY A 157 2.61 14.90 0.53
CA GLY A 157 3.42 13.92 1.27
C GLY A 157 2.65 13.29 2.44
N ASP A 158 1.94 14.11 3.22
CA ASP A 158 1.03 13.61 4.26
C ASP A 158 -0.08 12.74 3.69
N ALA A 159 -0.65 13.13 2.55
CA ALA A 159 -1.66 12.34 1.86
C ALA A 159 -1.12 10.99 1.36
N VAL A 160 0.09 10.96 0.81
CA VAL A 160 0.76 9.74 0.34
C VAL A 160 1.04 8.79 1.51
N ILE A 161 1.58 9.31 2.61
CA ILE A 161 1.84 8.52 3.82
C ILE A 161 0.53 7.97 4.39
N SER A 162 -0.49 8.81 4.54
CA SER A 162 -1.80 8.38 5.05
C SER A 162 -2.48 7.36 4.13
N ALA A 163 -2.29 7.48 2.81
CA ALA A 163 -2.77 6.50 1.84
C ALA A 163 -2.03 5.16 1.98
N ALA A 164 -0.71 5.17 2.22
CA ALA A 164 0.07 3.96 2.47
C ALA A 164 -0.36 3.25 3.77
N GLU A 165 -0.58 4.01 4.85
CA GLU A 165 -1.10 3.46 6.09
C GLU A 165 -2.47 2.80 5.89
N HIS A 166 -3.37 3.44 5.14
CA HIS A 166 -4.68 2.87 4.80
C HIS A 166 -4.56 1.61 3.94
N LEU A 167 -3.80 1.66 2.85
CA LEU A 167 -3.61 0.54 1.92
C LEU A 167 -2.98 -0.69 2.58
N SER A 168 -2.11 -0.49 3.58
CA SER A 168 -1.51 -1.59 4.32
C SER A 168 -2.53 -2.51 5.00
N GLY A 169 -3.73 -2.01 5.33
CA GLY A 169 -4.86 -2.78 5.86
C GLY A 169 -5.52 -3.74 4.86
N HIS A 170 -5.14 -3.62 3.58
CA HIS A 170 -5.65 -4.41 2.45
C HIS A 170 -4.54 -5.17 1.72
N VAL A 171 -3.29 -5.08 2.20
CA VAL A 171 -2.12 -5.76 1.64
C VAL A 171 -1.54 -6.70 2.69
N CYS A 172 -1.39 -7.97 2.35
CA CYS A 172 -0.87 -8.97 3.26
C CYS A 172 0.55 -8.61 3.72
N GLU A 173 0.72 -8.43 5.03
CA GLU A 173 1.98 -8.07 5.67
C GLU A 173 3.10 -9.10 5.40
N ALA A 174 2.76 -10.35 5.09
CA ALA A 174 3.75 -11.42 4.87
C ALA A 174 4.20 -11.59 3.41
N CYS A 175 3.33 -11.29 2.41
CA CYS A 175 3.65 -11.59 1.00
C CYS A 175 3.19 -10.55 -0.02
N GLY A 176 2.54 -9.47 0.42
CA GLY A 176 2.08 -8.36 -0.42
C GLY A 176 0.88 -8.67 -1.32
N ALA A 177 0.28 -9.86 -1.21
CA ALA A 177 -0.96 -10.17 -1.91
C ALA A 177 -2.15 -9.42 -1.30
N PRO A 178 -3.28 -9.24 -2.01
CA PRO A 178 -4.49 -8.72 -1.41
C PRO A 178 -4.85 -9.48 -0.13
N GLY A 179 -5.09 -8.72 0.92
CA GLY A 179 -5.37 -9.23 2.25
C GLY A 179 -6.50 -8.46 2.91
N SER A 180 -6.90 -8.92 4.08
CA SER A 180 -7.81 -8.15 4.93
C SER A 180 -7.38 -8.22 6.38
N GLN A 181 -7.45 -7.06 7.02
CA GLN A 181 -7.21 -6.88 8.43
C GLN A 181 -8.15 -7.77 9.26
N GLN A 182 -7.60 -8.40 10.28
CA GLN A 182 -8.36 -9.24 11.21
C GLN A 182 -7.71 -9.26 12.58
N SER A 183 -8.53 -9.48 13.61
CA SER A 183 -8.06 -9.78 14.96
C SER A 183 -8.22 -11.27 15.25
N GLN A 184 -7.18 -11.92 15.76
CA GLN A 184 -7.27 -13.25 16.35
C GLN A 184 -6.61 -13.22 17.71
N ASN A 185 -7.32 -13.63 18.77
CA ASN A 185 -6.83 -13.65 20.15
C ASN A 185 -6.23 -12.30 20.61
N GLY A 186 -6.83 -11.18 20.17
CA GLY A 186 -6.37 -9.83 20.51
C GLY A 186 -5.19 -9.33 19.66
N TRP A 187 -4.61 -10.16 18.79
CA TRP A 187 -3.56 -9.76 17.85
C TRP A 187 -4.15 -9.39 16.49
N TRP A 188 -3.87 -8.17 16.05
CA TRP A 188 -4.31 -7.66 14.76
C TRP A 188 -3.23 -7.88 13.69
N SER A 189 -3.68 -8.18 12.47
CA SER A 189 -2.80 -8.46 11.33
C SER A 189 -3.56 -8.30 10.03
N THR A 190 -2.87 -7.90 8.96
CA THR A 190 -3.44 -7.95 7.60
C THR A 190 -2.84 -9.10 6.82
N GLN A 191 -3.67 -10.07 6.45
CA GLN A 191 -3.20 -11.32 5.84
C GLN A 191 -4.05 -11.71 4.63
N CYS A 192 -3.44 -12.36 3.64
CA CYS A 192 -4.17 -13.00 2.53
C CYS A 192 -4.77 -14.33 3.00
N PRO A 193 -5.76 -14.90 2.28
CA PRO A 193 -6.42 -16.15 2.68
C PRO A 193 -5.45 -17.30 3.00
N ASP A 194 -4.33 -17.39 2.31
CA ASP A 194 -3.34 -18.45 2.52
C ASP A 194 -2.60 -18.30 3.86
N HIS A 195 -2.14 -17.08 4.18
CA HIS A 195 -1.48 -16.81 5.45
C HIS A 195 -2.44 -16.89 6.64
N LYS A 196 -3.71 -16.51 6.43
CA LYS A 196 -4.77 -16.71 7.43
C LYS A 196 -4.91 -18.18 7.83
N ARG A 197 -4.96 -19.10 6.85
CA ARG A 197 -5.07 -20.55 7.10
C ARG A 197 -3.87 -21.13 7.83
N ARG A 198 -2.66 -20.64 7.55
CA ARG A 198 -1.42 -21.10 8.19
C ARG A 198 -1.33 -20.71 9.67
N ARG A 199 -1.96 -19.59 10.07
CA ARG A 199 -1.96 -19.14 11.46
C ARG A 199 -3.03 -19.81 12.34
N SER A 200 -4.09 -20.31 11.72
CA SER A 200 -5.17 -21.05 12.40
C SER A 200 -4.92 -22.55 12.55
N SER A 201 -3.81 -23.05 12.00
CA SER A 201 -3.38 -24.45 12.06
C SER A 201 -2.36 -24.65 13.17
#